data_AF-A0A8J4NY55-F1
#
_entry.id   AF-A0A8J4NY55-F1
#
_cell.length_a   1.000
_cell.length_b   1.000
_cell.length_c   1.000
_cell.angle_alpha   90.00
_cell.angle_beta   90.00
_cell.angle_gamma   90.00
#
_symmetry.space_group_name_H-M   'P 1'
#
loop_
_entity.id
_entity.type
_entity.pdbx_description
1 polymer ?
#
loop_
_entity_poly.entity_id
_entity_poly.type
_entity_poly.pdbx_seq_one_letter_code
_entity_poly.pdbx_strand_id
1 'polypeptide(L)'
;MDTRLQDGAEALLEGCPTAEVSRPAGQWTVAEVGAWLTARSGAGELAELAREHAVSGRALLRLTEGTLRRMGVAPRSRRRELLRELLRLRLQQELEELLSVI
;
A
#
# COMPACT_ATOMS: atom_id res chain seq x y z
N MET A 1 40.04 -21.97 -13.38
CA MET A 1 39.85 -20.62 -12.78
C MET A 1 38.38 -20.52 -12.50
N ASP A 2 38.03 -21.16 -11.39
CA ASP A 2 36.69 -21.55 -11.03
C ASP A 2 36.19 -20.54 -10.00
N THR A 3 35.39 -19.59 -10.46
CA THR A 3 34.65 -18.69 -9.59
C THR A 3 33.18 -19.02 -9.70
N ARG A 4 32.80 -20.01 -8.86
CA ARG A 4 31.63 -20.00 -7.98
C ARG A 4 30.31 -19.52 -8.59
N LEU A 5 29.54 -20.52 -9.00
CA LEU A 5 28.11 -20.60 -8.70
C LEU A 5 27.93 -20.45 -7.16
N GLN A 6 27.47 -19.29 -6.74
CA GLN A 6 27.04 -18.92 -5.39
C GLN A 6 26.25 -17.62 -5.61
N ASP A 7 25.06 -17.37 -5.11
CA ASP A 7 24.35 -17.88 -3.95
C ASP A 7 22.87 -17.41 -4.09
N GLY A 8 22.01 -17.77 -3.14
CA GLY A 8 20.53 -17.79 -3.23
C GLY A 8 19.85 -16.52 -3.74
N ALA A 9 18.70 -16.60 -4.43
CA ALA A 9 17.43 -17.09 -3.88
C ALA A 9 16.97 -16.42 -2.55
N GLU A 10 17.66 -15.38 -2.07
CA GLU A 10 17.39 -14.73 -0.78
C GLU A 10 16.94 -13.26 -0.87
N ALA A 11 16.36 -12.81 -1.99
CA ALA A 11 15.75 -11.47 -2.06
C ALA A 11 14.21 -11.49 -1.89
N LEU A 12 13.65 -12.56 -1.31
CA LEU A 12 12.20 -12.72 -1.13
C LEU A 12 11.67 -12.31 0.25
N LEU A 13 12.51 -11.87 1.20
CA LEU A 13 12.07 -11.55 2.57
C LEU A 13 12.78 -10.36 3.25
N GLU A 14 13.40 -9.45 2.51
CA GLU A 14 13.90 -8.19 3.09
C GLU A 14 12.87 -7.07 2.89
N GLY A 15 12.03 -6.90 3.92
CA GLY A 15 11.27 -5.67 4.14
C GLY A 15 9.96 -5.56 3.38
N CYS A 16 8.94 -6.31 3.81
CA CYS A 16 7.60 -5.73 3.76
C CYS A 16 7.70 -4.35 4.43
N PRO A 17 7.30 -3.23 3.80
CA PRO A 17 7.19 -1.96 4.47
C PRO A 17 5.97 -2.01 5.42
N THR A 18 6.05 -2.85 6.44
CA THR A 18 5.80 -2.42 7.81
C THR A 18 7.06 -1.76 8.36
N ALA A 19 7.78 -1.00 7.52
CA ALA A 19 8.75 -0.02 8.00
C ALA A 19 7.90 1.09 8.61
N GLU A 20 7.78 1.05 9.93
CA GLU A 20 7.84 2.24 10.78
C GLU A 20 7.30 3.49 10.09
N VAL A 21 5.98 3.55 9.99
CA VAL A 21 5.30 4.73 9.47
C VAL A 21 5.35 5.77 10.58
N SER A 22 6.53 6.38 10.77
CA SER A 22 6.70 7.54 11.63
C SER A 22 5.89 8.75 11.11
N ARG A 23 5.36 8.66 9.87
CA ARG A 23 4.54 9.70 9.22
C ARG A 23 3.13 9.20 8.90
N PRO A 24 2.08 9.81 9.47
CA PRO A 24 0.69 9.43 9.24
C PRO A 24 0.38 9.19 7.75
N ALA A 25 -0.39 8.16 7.42
CA ALA A 25 -0.89 7.88 6.08
C ALA A 25 -1.59 9.05 5.39
N GLY A 26 -2.08 10.04 6.14
CA GLY A 26 -2.55 11.31 5.57
C GLY A 26 -1.45 12.12 4.86
N GLN A 27 -0.18 11.90 5.20
CA GLN A 27 0.98 12.64 4.68
C GLN A 27 1.75 11.86 3.61
N TRP A 28 1.29 10.66 3.23
CA TRP A 28 1.98 9.86 2.22
C TRP A 28 1.92 10.51 0.84
N THR A 29 3.06 10.47 0.17
CA THR A 29 3.24 10.79 -1.24
C THR A 29 2.63 9.69 -2.13
N VAL A 30 2.45 9.99 -3.41
CA VAL A 30 1.94 9.02 -4.40
C VAL A 30 2.85 7.77 -4.49
N ALA A 31 4.16 7.96 -4.34
CA ALA A 31 5.13 6.86 -4.36
C ALA A 31 4.98 5.93 -3.15
N GLU A 32 4.83 6.50 -1.95
CA GLU A 32 4.60 5.74 -0.70
C GLU A 32 3.26 4.99 -0.76
N VAL A 33 2.22 5.61 -1.32
CA VAL A 33 0.93 4.95 -1.57
C VAL A 33 1.10 3.77 -2.53
N GLY A 34 1.84 3.94 -3.63
CA GLY A 34 2.14 2.86 -4.57
C GLY A 34 2.88 1.70 -3.90
N ALA A 35 3.91 1.99 -3.11
CA ALA A 35 4.65 0.98 -2.35
C ALA A 35 3.74 0.24 -1.35
N TRP A 36 2.87 0.96 -0.64
CA TRP A 36 1.90 0.36 0.28
C TRP A 36 0.93 -0.58 -0.46
N LEU A 37 0.42 -0.15 -1.61
CA LEU A 37 -0.51 -0.96 -2.43
C LEU A 37 0.16 -2.22 -2.99
N THR A 38 1.41 -2.12 -3.44
CA THR A 38 2.18 -3.28 -3.90
C THR A 38 2.39 -4.27 -2.75
N ALA A 39 2.80 -3.78 -1.57
CA ALA A 39 3.07 -4.62 -0.40
C ALA A 39 1.83 -5.33 0.15
N ARG A 40 0.67 -4.66 0.18
CA ARG A 40 -0.57 -5.20 0.77
C ARG A 40 -1.42 -5.99 -0.19
N SER A 41 -1.46 -5.56 -1.46
CA SER A 41 -2.32 -6.21 -2.45
C SER A 41 -1.57 -7.27 -3.24
N GLY A 42 -0.24 -7.18 -3.37
CA GLY A 42 0.55 -8.08 -4.22
C GLY A 42 0.27 -7.94 -5.72
N ALA A 43 -0.54 -6.96 -6.17
CA ALA A 43 -0.70 -6.67 -7.59
C ALA A 43 -0.11 -5.30 -7.92
N GLY A 44 0.91 -5.30 -8.76
CA GLY A 44 1.51 -4.08 -9.31
C GLY A 44 0.51 -3.20 -10.06
N GLU A 45 -0.49 -3.80 -10.74
CA GLU A 45 -1.52 -3.06 -11.50
C GLU A 45 -2.24 -2.00 -10.67
N LEU A 46 -2.48 -2.26 -9.38
CA LEU A 46 -3.15 -1.28 -8.53
C LEU A 46 -2.23 -0.13 -8.12
N ALA A 47 -0.94 -0.42 -7.93
CA ALA A 47 0.05 0.61 -7.67
C ALA A 47 0.26 1.49 -8.91
N GLU A 48 0.20 0.91 -10.11
CA GLU A 48 0.19 1.66 -11.38
C GLU A 48 -1.01 2.59 -11.46
N LEU A 49 -2.22 2.07 -11.25
CA LEU A 49 -3.45 2.87 -11.23
C LEU A 49 -3.38 4.01 -10.21
N ALA A 50 -2.82 3.74 -9.03
CA ALA A 50 -2.64 4.78 -8.02
C ALA A 50 -1.62 5.85 -8.44
N ARG A 51 -0.55 5.48 -9.16
CA ARG A 51 0.38 6.45 -9.76
C ARG A 51 -0.28 7.27 -10.86
N GLU A 52 -1.00 6.62 -11.78
CA GLU A 52 -1.71 7.27 -12.89
C GLU A 52 -2.75 8.28 -12.39
N HIS A 53 -3.51 7.93 -11.35
CA HIS A 53 -4.48 8.81 -10.73
C HIS A 53 -3.88 9.77 -9.68
N ALA A 54 -2.56 9.79 -9.52
CA ALA A 54 -1.83 10.60 -8.53
C ALA A 54 -2.45 10.51 -7.12
N VAL A 55 -2.77 9.29 -6.68
CA VAL A 55 -3.44 9.03 -5.41
C VAL A 55 -2.47 9.33 -4.26
N SER A 56 -2.67 10.46 -3.60
CA SER A 56 -1.96 10.82 -2.36
C SER A 56 -2.52 10.05 -1.15
N GLY A 57 -1.80 10.07 -0.03
CA GLY A 57 -2.23 9.44 1.22
C GLY A 57 -3.61 9.87 1.70
N ARG A 58 -3.93 11.18 1.62
CA ARG A 58 -5.28 11.69 1.88
C ARG A 58 -6.33 11.13 0.92
N ALA A 59 -5.99 10.97 -0.36
CA ALA A 59 -6.91 10.38 -1.33
C ALA A 59 -7.12 8.88 -1.06
N LEU A 60 -6.05 8.17 -0.71
CA LEU A 60 -6.07 6.75 -0.31
C LEU A 60 -7.04 6.53 0.85
N LEU A 61 -6.94 7.36 1.91
CA LEU A 61 -7.84 7.30 3.06
C LEU A 61 -9.29 7.63 2.72
N ARG A 62 -9.59 8.26 1.58
CA ARG A 62 -10.95 8.57 1.12
C ARG A 62 -11.47 7.64 0.02
N LEU A 63 -10.68 6.64 -0.38
CA LEU A 63 -11.10 5.70 -1.42
C LEU A 63 -12.36 4.93 -1.00
N THR A 64 -13.22 4.72 -1.98
CA THR A 64 -14.48 3.99 -1.86
C THR A 64 -14.57 2.94 -2.95
N GLU A 65 -15.49 1.98 -2.80
CA GLU A 65 -15.73 0.99 -3.86
C GLU A 65 -16.07 1.64 -5.20
N GLY A 66 -16.81 2.76 -5.18
CA GLY A 66 -17.15 3.54 -6.37
C GLY A 66 -15.93 4.15 -7.05
N THR A 67 -14.96 4.64 -6.26
CA THR A 67 -13.70 5.18 -6.81
C THR A 67 -12.82 4.07 -7.36
N LEU A 68 -12.69 2.94 -6.65
CA LEU A 68 -11.97 1.75 -7.15
C LEU A 68 -12.56 1.22 -8.46
N ARG A 69 -13.91 1.24 -8.61
CA ARG A 69 -14.59 0.92 -9.86
C ARG A 69 -14.18 1.85 -11.00
N ARG A 70 -14.17 3.16 -10.77
CA ARG A 70 -13.80 4.16 -11.79
C ARG A 70 -12.33 4.11 -12.16
N MET A 71 -11.45 3.72 -11.24
CA MET A 71 -10.03 3.48 -11.52
C MET A 71 -9.78 2.16 -12.28
N GLY A 72 -10.82 1.41 -12.65
CA GLY A 72 -10.65 0.18 -13.43
C GLY A 72 -10.34 -1.07 -12.61
N VAL A 73 -10.47 -1.05 -11.28
CA VAL A 73 -10.35 -2.27 -10.45
C VAL A 73 -11.58 -3.15 -10.69
N ALA A 74 -11.52 -4.03 -11.69
CA ALA A 74 -12.66 -4.78 -12.20
C ALA A 74 -13.19 -5.87 -11.23
N PRO A 75 -12.35 -6.74 -10.63
CA PRO A 75 -12.85 -7.85 -9.82
C PRO A 75 -13.45 -7.34 -8.51
N ARG A 76 -14.71 -7.70 -8.22
CA ARG A 76 -15.38 -7.32 -6.95
C ARG A 76 -14.68 -7.91 -5.73
N SER A 77 -14.16 -9.14 -5.83
CA SER A 77 -13.33 -9.77 -4.81
C SER A 77 -12.11 -8.91 -4.48
N ARG A 78 -11.41 -8.45 -5.52
CA ARG A 78 -10.25 -7.58 -5.38
C ARG A 78 -10.58 -6.24 -4.75
N ARG A 79 -11.66 -5.58 -5.20
CA ARG A 79 -12.15 -4.33 -4.56
C ARG A 79 -12.45 -4.53 -3.08
N ARG A 80 -13.10 -5.64 -2.70
CA ARG A 80 -13.40 -5.96 -1.30
C ARG A 80 -12.14 -6.18 -0.47
N GLU A 81 -11.14 -6.87 -1.03
CA GLU A 81 -9.86 -7.07 -0.36
C GLU A 81 -9.17 -5.74 -0.07
N LEU A 82 -9.08 -4.87 -1.06
CA LEU A 82 -8.48 -3.54 -0.90
C LEU A 82 -9.23 -2.67 0.10
N LEU A 83 -10.56 -2.71 0.10
CA LEU A 83 -11.35 -1.99 1.09
C LEU A 83 -11.07 -2.47 2.51
N ARG A 84 -10.81 -3.77 2.71
CA ARG A 84 -10.38 -4.29 4.03
C ARG A 84 -9.01 -3.75 4.42
N GLU A 85 -8.04 -3.73 3.52
CA GLU A 85 -6.71 -3.16 3.80
C GLU A 85 -6.79 -1.65 4.09
N LEU A 86 -7.62 -0.91 3.35
CA LEU A 86 -7.88 0.51 3.59
C LEU A 86 -8.54 0.75 4.94
N LEU A 87 -9.48 -0.11 5.36
CA LEU A 87 -10.10 -0.03 6.67
C LEU A 87 -9.08 -0.25 7.79
N ARG A 88 -8.19 -1.23 7.65
CA ARG A 88 -7.09 -1.44 8.61
C ARG A 88 -6.18 -0.22 8.69
N LEU A 89 -5.81 0.34 7.53
CA LEU A 89 -4.97 1.53 7.49
C LEU A 89 -5.63 2.73 8.19
N ARG A 90 -6.93 2.96 7.95
CA ARG A 90 -7.68 4.02 8.64
C ARG A 90 -7.71 3.82 10.15
N LEU A 91 -7.94 2.60 10.61
CA LEU A 91 -7.95 2.29 12.04
C LEU A 91 -6.57 2.51 12.67
N GLN A 92 -5.49 2.11 11.98
CA GLN A 92 -4.12 2.38 12.42
C GLN A 92 -3.84 3.88 12.51
N GLN A 93 -4.33 4.67 11.55
CA GLN A 93 -4.20 6.12 11.57
C GLN A 93 -4.97 6.76 12.73
N GLU A 94 -6.22 6.35 12.96
CA GLU A 94 -7.01 6.84 14.09
C GLU A 94 -6.33 6.49 15.42
N LEU A 95 -5.76 5.29 15.55
CA LEU A 95 -5.01 4.87 16.73
C LEU A 95 -3.73 5.69 16.92
N GLU A 96 -2.95 5.90 15.86
CA GLU A 96 -1.74 6.75 15.90
C GLU A 96 -2.08 8.19 16.28
N GLU A 97 -3.16 8.75 15.72
CA GLU A 97 -3.64 10.09 16.05
C GLU A 97 -4.00 10.20 17.54
N LEU A 98 -4.78 9.24 18.07
CA LEU A 98 -5.15 9.19 19.48
C LEU A 98 -3.94 9.02 20.41
N LEU A 99 -2.97 8.20 20.03
CA LEU A 99 -1.75 7.97 20.81
C LEU A 99 -0.76 9.14 20.75
N SER A 100 -0.77 9.93 19.68
CA SER A 100 0.11 11.10 19.54
C SER A 100 -0.29 12.29 20.42
N VAL A 101 -1.52 12.30 20.94
CA VAL A 101 -2.10 13.38 21.75
C VAL A 101 -1.88 13.15 23.26
N ILE A 102 -1.37 11.98 23.66
CA ILE A 102 -1.04 11.61 25.05
C ILE A 102 0.47 11.68 25.25
#